data_AF-A0A1F4ZQY6-F1
#
_entry.id   AF-A0A1F4ZQY6-F1
#
_cell.length_a   1.000
_cell.length_b   1.000
_cell.length_c   1.000
_cell.angle_alpha   90.00
_cell.angle_beta   90.00
_cell.angle_gamma   90.00
#
_symmetry.space_group_name_H-M   'P 1'
#
loop_
_entity.id
_entity.type
_entity.pdbx_description
1 polymer ?
#
loop_
_entity_poly.entity_id
_entity_poly.type
_entity_poly.pdbx_seq_one_letter_code
_entity_poly.pdbx_strand_id
1 'polypeptide(L)'
;MSEISWNNSVKLILSDVDEMVADLYVPADPKIITELNQVLESGVAIFFISGHGLQGIKERVTDLLRPDLRKRVLISHCSGVEVWGYKDNGDLRDSPYHSLYDEKLNQAQRNDWRAVMDEVVEEFKLVKYPASSIPQFMKASGNNPLAVMYVDRGPQITFEVINGYDLSPEAAEKLEIKVPLTHGHYDLRIPILERAEKLLAERKLPISPRLGGVFALDFAVEGLSKTTSVKHVVDNEKILRSIGVDKDSLTNPNALEIWGDKFSVIRGGADRHMCEAVDPKVRAIDFRIENPEEFLPGYNIQVWDGDKHLQEGLLEYLQSRKTGLENTS
;
A
#
# COMPACT_ATOMS: atom_id res chain seq x y z
N MET A 1 -7.85 29.98 -0.16
CA MET A 1 -8.19 28.54 -0.24
C MET A 1 -8.77 28.16 1.12
N SER A 2 -9.75 27.26 1.16
CA SER A 2 -10.34 26.83 2.43
C SER A 2 -9.36 25.90 3.15
N GLU A 3 -9.02 26.23 4.38
CA GLU A 3 -8.12 25.45 5.24
C GLU A 3 -8.68 24.05 5.48
N ILE A 4 -7.91 22.99 5.18
CA ILE A 4 -8.35 21.61 5.42
C ILE A 4 -8.34 21.36 6.93
N SER A 5 -9.51 21.14 7.52
CA SER A 5 -9.68 20.86 8.94
C SER A 5 -10.16 19.42 9.20
N TRP A 6 -9.97 18.96 10.44
CA TRP A 6 -10.40 17.63 10.90
C TRP A 6 -11.90 17.38 10.68
N ASN A 7 -12.24 16.22 10.09
CA ASN A 7 -13.62 15.81 9.88
C ASN A 7 -14.22 15.15 11.14
N ASN A 8 -15.00 15.91 11.90
CA ASN A 8 -15.69 15.41 13.10
C ASN A 8 -16.81 14.38 12.83
N SER A 9 -17.24 14.21 11.58
CA SER A 9 -18.28 13.25 11.20
C SER A 9 -17.74 11.89 10.78
N VAL A 10 -16.42 11.77 10.60
CA VAL A 10 -15.79 10.54 10.10
C VAL A 10 -16.10 9.35 11.01
N LYS A 11 -16.37 8.19 10.39
CA LYS A 11 -16.62 6.90 11.03
C LYS A 11 -15.65 5.83 10.57
N LEU A 12 -15.23 5.91 9.31
CA LEU A 12 -14.23 5.02 8.73
C LEU A 12 -13.22 5.84 7.93
N ILE A 13 -11.94 5.62 8.20
CA ILE A 13 -10.83 6.16 7.42
C ILE A 13 -10.26 5.04 6.55
N LEU A 14 -10.09 5.30 5.26
CA LEU A 14 -9.35 4.47 4.32
C LEU A 14 -7.95 5.07 4.18
N SER A 15 -6.89 4.36 4.57
CA SER A 15 -5.54 4.94 4.61
C SER A 15 -4.55 4.06 3.87
N ASP A 16 -3.70 4.65 3.04
CA ASP A 16 -2.44 4.01 2.70
C ASP A 16 -1.55 3.88 3.95
N VAL A 17 -0.53 3.04 3.87
CA VAL A 17 0.46 2.85 4.92
C VAL A 17 1.81 3.45 4.53
N ASP A 18 2.32 3.08 3.36
CA ASP A 18 3.65 3.43 2.91
C ASP A 18 3.72 4.92 2.54
N GLU A 19 4.73 5.64 3.00
CA GLU A 19 4.87 7.09 2.80
C GLU A 19 3.71 7.95 3.39
N MET A 20 2.72 7.31 4.01
CA MET A 20 1.51 7.94 4.56
C MET A 20 1.47 7.83 6.09
N VAL A 21 1.39 6.61 6.63
CA VAL A 21 1.39 6.35 8.09
C VAL A 21 2.80 6.00 8.58
N ALA A 22 3.57 5.30 7.76
CA ALA A 22 4.92 4.87 8.07
C ALA A 22 5.82 5.00 6.82
N ASP A 23 7.08 5.34 7.02
CA ASP A 23 8.07 5.31 5.93
C ASP A 23 8.42 3.88 5.51
N LEU A 24 8.90 3.70 4.28
CA LEU A 24 9.17 2.40 3.67
C LEU A 24 10.10 1.55 4.55
N TYR A 25 9.63 0.37 4.95
CA TYR A 25 10.37 -0.57 5.80
C TYR A 25 10.74 -0.05 7.19
N VAL A 26 10.17 1.08 7.63
CA VAL A 26 10.46 1.71 8.93
C VAL A 26 9.17 1.76 9.76
N PRO A 27 9.24 1.53 11.09
CA PRO A 27 8.10 1.73 11.97
C PRO A 27 7.56 3.16 11.95
N ALA A 28 6.26 3.33 12.13
CA ALA A 28 5.64 4.65 12.23
C ALA A 28 6.21 5.45 13.42
N ASP A 29 6.27 6.77 13.28
CA ASP A 29 6.68 7.65 14.37
C ASP A 29 5.77 7.44 15.61
N PRO A 30 6.31 7.31 16.84
CA PRO A 30 5.51 7.16 18.04
C PRO A 30 4.42 8.23 18.24
N LYS A 31 4.62 9.45 17.72
CA LYS A 31 3.61 10.52 17.75
C LYS A 31 2.44 10.22 16.83
N ILE A 32 2.69 9.66 15.64
CA ILE A 32 1.62 9.19 14.73
C ILE A 32 0.83 8.07 15.43
N ILE A 33 1.52 7.08 16.01
CA ILE A 33 0.87 6.00 16.76
C ILE A 33 0.01 6.54 17.91
N THR A 34 0.50 7.54 18.63
CA THR A 34 -0.25 8.20 19.71
C THR A 34 -1.53 8.85 19.17
N GLU A 35 -1.45 9.58 18.08
CA GLU A 35 -2.63 10.21 17.47
C GLU A 35 -3.61 9.21 16.86
N LEU A 36 -3.12 8.12 16.24
CA LEU A 36 -3.97 7.03 15.74
C LEU A 36 -4.74 6.34 16.88
N ASN A 37 -4.10 6.11 18.03
CA ASN A 37 -4.80 5.60 19.22
C ASN A 37 -5.93 6.55 19.64
N GLN A 38 -5.71 7.87 19.62
CA GLN A 38 -6.76 8.85 19.94
C GLN A 38 -7.92 8.84 18.93
N VAL A 39 -7.63 8.68 17.64
CA VAL A 39 -8.65 8.50 16.60
C VAL A 39 -9.51 7.26 16.90
N LEU A 40 -8.86 6.12 17.17
CA LEU A 40 -9.55 4.86 17.46
C LEU A 40 -10.37 4.94 18.77
N GLU A 41 -9.86 5.61 19.80
CA GLU A 41 -10.55 5.87 21.07
C GLU A 41 -11.84 6.68 20.89
N SER A 42 -11.85 7.63 19.95
CA SER A 42 -13.04 8.42 19.60
C SER A 42 -14.12 7.62 18.88
N GLY A 43 -13.87 6.35 18.59
CA GLY A 43 -14.83 5.43 17.97
C GLY A 43 -14.74 5.35 16.45
N VAL A 44 -13.77 6.03 15.83
CA VAL A 44 -13.50 5.95 14.40
C VAL A 44 -12.76 4.64 14.10
N ALA A 45 -13.11 3.97 13.00
CA ALA A 45 -12.39 2.81 12.51
C ALA A 45 -11.38 3.20 11.41
N ILE A 46 -10.32 2.41 11.27
CA ILE A 46 -9.29 2.64 10.26
C ILE A 46 -9.10 1.37 9.43
N PHE A 47 -9.16 1.50 8.13
CA PHE A 47 -8.84 0.46 7.18
C PHE A 47 -7.54 0.81 6.45
N PHE A 48 -6.46 0.15 6.85
CA PHE A 48 -5.16 0.28 6.20
C PHE A 48 -5.13 -0.55 4.92
N ILE A 49 -4.72 0.04 3.80
CA ILE A 49 -4.72 -0.59 2.48
C ILE A 49 -3.37 -0.34 1.82
N SER A 50 -2.52 -1.37 1.76
CA SER A 50 -1.15 -1.24 1.24
C SER A 50 -0.77 -2.41 0.32
N GLY A 51 0.20 -2.16 -0.56
CA GLY A 51 0.87 -3.20 -1.36
C GLY A 51 1.84 -4.06 -0.54
N HIS A 52 2.17 -3.63 0.68
CA HIS A 52 3.03 -4.34 1.59
C HIS A 52 2.38 -5.63 2.14
N GLY A 53 3.20 -6.53 2.68
CA GLY A 53 2.72 -7.76 3.30
C GLY A 53 2.14 -7.53 4.69
N LEU A 54 1.22 -8.40 5.12
CA LEU A 54 0.56 -8.33 6.42
C LEU A 54 1.53 -8.13 7.59
N GLN A 55 2.59 -8.93 7.65
CA GLN A 55 3.56 -8.85 8.76
C GLN A 55 4.27 -7.50 8.82
N GLY A 56 4.65 -6.93 7.66
CA GLY A 56 5.31 -5.63 7.64
C GLY A 56 4.38 -4.49 8.03
N ILE A 57 3.10 -4.54 7.64
CA ILE A 57 2.09 -3.56 8.12
C ILE A 57 1.92 -3.69 9.64
N LYS A 58 1.91 -4.92 10.15
CA LYS A 58 1.78 -5.19 11.57
C LYS A 58 2.91 -4.58 12.39
N GLU A 59 4.13 -4.96 12.08
CA GLU A 59 5.33 -4.50 12.79
C GLU A 59 5.51 -2.99 12.74
N ARG A 60 5.15 -2.37 11.60
CA ARG A 60 5.34 -0.94 11.39
C ARG A 60 4.23 -0.08 11.98
N VAL A 61 3.02 -0.60 12.12
CA VAL A 61 1.85 0.18 12.52
C VAL A 61 1.05 -0.52 13.61
N THR A 62 0.36 -1.60 13.28
CA THR A 62 -0.74 -2.06 14.14
C THR A 62 -0.28 -2.71 15.44
N ASP A 63 0.89 -3.34 15.45
CA ASP A 63 1.46 -3.93 16.67
C ASP A 63 1.98 -2.85 17.64
N LEU A 64 2.13 -1.61 17.16
CA LEU A 64 2.45 -0.43 17.97
C LEU A 64 1.20 0.24 18.56
N LEU A 65 0.01 -0.03 17.99
CA LEU A 65 -1.27 0.44 18.53
C LEU A 65 -1.61 -0.32 19.82
N ARG A 66 -2.38 0.33 20.69
CA ARG A 66 -2.90 -0.31 21.90
C ARG A 66 -3.76 -1.53 21.53
N PRO A 67 -3.55 -2.71 22.14
CA PRO A 67 -4.27 -3.94 21.77
C PRO A 67 -5.80 -3.79 21.81
N ASP A 68 -6.36 -3.14 22.83
CA ASP A 68 -7.81 -2.98 23.01
C ASP A 68 -8.50 -2.14 21.92
N LEU A 69 -7.73 -1.34 21.17
CA LEU A 69 -8.21 -0.49 20.08
C LEU A 69 -8.16 -1.18 18.71
N ARG A 70 -7.33 -2.22 18.55
CA ARG A 70 -7.10 -2.88 17.25
C ARG A 70 -8.35 -3.51 16.66
N LYS A 71 -9.37 -3.83 17.47
CA LYS A 71 -10.67 -4.31 17.00
C LYS A 71 -11.38 -3.36 16.04
N ARG A 72 -10.98 -2.08 16.00
CA ARG A 72 -11.48 -1.06 15.03
C ARG A 72 -10.59 -0.92 13.80
N VAL A 73 -9.62 -1.82 13.62
CA VAL A 73 -8.66 -1.78 12.51
C VAL A 73 -8.90 -2.93 11.55
N LEU A 74 -8.88 -2.62 10.26
CA LEU A 74 -8.74 -3.59 9.19
C LEU A 74 -7.40 -3.39 8.48
N ILE A 75 -6.85 -4.49 7.96
CA ILE A 75 -5.66 -4.48 7.11
C ILE A 75 -6.00 -5.15 5.79
N SER A 76 -5.82 -4.43 4.71
CA SER A 76 -5.72 -4.98 3.37
C SER A 76 -4.26 -4.96 2.95
N HIS A 77 -3.70 -6.14 2.71
CA HIS A 77 -2.31 -6.30 2.33
C HIS A 77 -2.19 -6.83 0.90
N CYS A 78 -1.03 -6.64 0.29
CA CYS A 78 -0.77 -7.00 -1.11
C CYS A 78 -1.84 -6.44 -2.08
N SER A 79 -2.25 -5.19 -1.86
CA SER A 79 -3.25 -4.47 -2.69
C SER A 79 -4.63 -5.12 -2.73
N GLY A 80 -5.08 -5.78 -1.66
CA GLY A 80 -6.43 -6.31 -1.60
C GLY A 80 -6.56 -7.81 -1.76
N VAL A 81 -5.46 -8.56 -1.75
CA VAL A 81 -5.59 -10.03 -1.87
C VAL A 81 -6.34 -10.59 -0.69
N GLU A 82 -6.02 -10.08 0.49
CA GLU A 82 -6.71 -10.46 1.71
C GLU A 82 -7.06 -9.24 2.54
N VAL A 83 -8.14 -9.39 3.30
CA VAL A 83 -8.58 -8.41 4.30
C VAL A 83 -8.58 -9.10 5.65
N TRP A 84 -7.79 -8.56 6.57
CA TRP A 84 -7.66 -9.04 7.94
C TRP A 84 -8.24 -8.03 8.92
N GLY A 85 -8.56 -8.49 10.12
CA GLY A 85 -8.93 -7.65 11.25
C GLY A 85 -8.58 -8.33 12.55
N TYR A 86 -9.04 -7.75 13.65
CA TYR A 86 -8.69 -8.17 14.99
C TYR A 86 -9.91 -8.65 15.77
N LYS A 87 -9.66 -9.47 16.79
CA LYS A 87 -10.63 -9.88 17.81
C LYS A 87 -10.74 -8.79 18.87
N ASP A 88 -11.75 -8.88 19.75
CA ASP A 88 -11.99 -7.88 20.81
C ASP A 88 -10.82 -7.71 21.80
N ASN A 89 -9.99 -8.74 21.95
CA ASN A 89 -8.79 -8.71 22.80
C ASN A 89 -7.56 -8.09 22.11
N GLY A 90 -7.67 -7.69 20.84
CA GLY A 90 -6.58 -7.10 20.07
C GLY A 90 -5.70 -8.10 19.32
N ASP A 91 -6.01 -9.39 19.40
CA ASP A 91 -5.30 -10.41 18.62
C ASP A 91 -5.79 -10.41 17.18
N LEU A 92 -4.88 -10.71 16.25
CA LEU A 92 -5.27 -10.93 14.86
C LEU A 92 -6.25 -12.11 14.78
N ARG A 93 -7.22 -12.03 13.87
CA ARG A 93 -8.11 -13.17 13.59
C ARG A 93 -7.30 -14.38 13.10
N ASP A 94 -7.86 -15.57 13.29
CA ASP A 94 -7.22 -16.83 12.85
C ASP A 94 -7.33 -17.05 11.33
N SER A 95 -8.20 -16.28 10.67
CA SER A 95 -8.42 -16.29 9.22
C SER A 95 -8.81 -14.89 8.74
N PRO A 96 -8.50 -14.55 7.48
CA PRO A 96 -8.93 -13.30 6.89
C PRO A 96 -10.46 -13.29 6.71
N TYR A 97 -11.04 -12.09 6.59
CA TYR A 97 -12.42 -11.94 6.13
C TYR A 97 -12.62 -12.39 4.69
N HIS A 98 -11.55 -12.31 3.88
CA HIS A 98 -11.53 -12.69 2.47
C HIS A 98 -10.10 -12.97 2.02
N SER A 99 -9.92 -13.95 1.13
CA SER A 99 -8.62 -14.27 0.50
C SER A 99 -8.79 -14.68 -0.96
N LEU A 100 -8.46 -13.78 -1.90
CA LEU A 100 -8.42 -14.12 -3.33
C LEU A 100 -7.30 -15.10 -3.66
N TYR A 101 -6.28 -15.19 -2.81
CA TYR A 101 -5.19 -16.15 -2.98
C TYR A 101 -5.69 -17.58 -2.83
N ASP A 102 -6.50 -17.82 -1.80
CA ASP A 102 -7.11 -19.13 -1.57
C ASP A 102 -8.22 -19.46 -2.57
N GLU A 103 -8.93 -18.43 -3.05
CA GLU A 103 -9.99 -18.62 -4.04
C GLU A 103 -9.46 -18.87 -5.46
N LYS A 104 -8.37 -18.20 -5.87
CA LYS A 104 -7.88 -18.23 -7.26
C LYS A 104 -6.72 -19.20 -7.51
N LEU A 105 -5.97 -19.59 -6.49
CA LEU A 105 -4.80 -20.46 -6.65
C LEU A 105 -4.89 -21.70 -5.78
N ASN A 106 -4.81 -22.86 -6.41
CA ASN A 106 -4.55 -24.11 -5.70
C ASN A 106 -3.06 -24.25 -5.33
N GLN A 107 -2.73 -25.22 -4.48
CA GLN A 107 -1.36 -25.42 -4.00
C GLN A 107 -0.34 -25.72 -5.12
N ALA A 108 -0.75 -26.43 -6.18
CA ALA A 108 0.14 -26.72 -7.30
C ALA A 108 0.51 -25.43 -8.05
N GLN A 109 -0.47 -24.56 -8.34
CA GLN A 109 -0.22 -23.27 -8.97
C GLN A 109 0.66 -22.35 -8.11
N ARG A 110 0.49 -22.39 -6.78
CA ARG A 110 1.35 -21.65 -5.85
C ARG A 110 2.80 -22.10 -5.93
N ASN A 111 3.04 -23.39 -6.06
CA ASN A 111 4.38 -23.97 -6.20
C ASN A 111 4.95 -23.63 -7.58
N ASP A 112 4.15 -23.77 -8.65
CA ASP A 112 4.57 -23.46 -10.01
C ASP A 112 4.94 -21.99 -10.17
N TRP A 113 4.22 -21.08 -9.52
CA TRP A 113 4.54 -19.66 -9.48
C TRP A 113 5.91 -19.42 -8.84
N ARG A 114 6.20 -20.02 -7.69
CA ARG A 114 7.51 -19.90 -7.03
C ARG A 114 8.64 -20.47 -7.89
N ALA A 115 8.38 -21.57 -8.58
CA ALA A 115 9.31 -22.11 -9.56
C ALA A 115 9.54 -21.17 -10.76
N VAL A 116 8.53 -20.38 -11.19
CA VAL A 116 8.76 -19.33 -12.20
C VAL A 116 9.69 -18.25 -11.64
N MET A 117 9.46 -17.82 -10.40
CA MET A 117 10.29 -16.78 -9.79
C MET A 117 11.74 -17.24 -9.64
N ASP A 118 11.96 -18.50 -9.28
CA ASP A 118 13.31 -19.07 -9.21
C ASP A 118 13.97 -19.17 -10.61
N GLU A 119 13.22 -19.53 -11.66
CA GLU A 119 13.71 -19.50 -13.05
C GLU A 119 14.11 -18.08 -13.48
N VAL A 120 13.30 -17.06 -13.17
CA VAL A 120 13.62 -15.65 -13.44
C VAL A 120 14.89 -15.23 -12.69
N VAL A 121 15.01 -15.59 -11.41
CA VAL A 121 16.20 -15.30 -10.61
C VAL A 121 17.46 -15.95 -11.21
N GLU A 122 17.36 -17.18 -11.69
CA GLU A 122 18.47 -17.91 -12.32
C GLU A 122 18.86 -17.29 -13.67
N GLU A 123 17.89 -17.06 -14.57
CA GLU A 123 18.13 -16.51 -15.91
C GLU A 123 18.78 -15.13 -15.87
N PHE A 124 18.33 -14.26 -14.95
CA PHE A 124 18.88 -12.91 -14.78
C PHE A 124 20.06 -12.87 -13.80
N LYS A 125 20.48 -14.01 -13.25
CA LYS A 125 21.56 -14.13 -12.28
C LYS A 125 21.38 -13.19 -11.08
N LEU A 126 20.14 -13.04 -10.61
CA LEU A 126 19.79 -12.12 -9.52
C LEU A 126 20.32 -12.65 -8.19
N VAL A 127 20.84 -11.75 -7.36
CA VAL A 127 21.29 -12.05 -6.00
C VAL A 127 20.21 -11.61 -5.02
N LYS A 128 19.54 -12.58 -4.38
CA LYS A 128 18.45 -12.33 -3.44
C LYS A 128 18.98 -11.83 -2.09
N TYR A 129 18.44 -10.71 -1.62
CA TYR A 129 18.62 -10.19 -0.26
C TYR A 129 17.26 -10.18 0.47
N PRO A 130 17.24 -10.32 1.81
CA PRO A 130 16.01 -10.11 2.57
C PRO A 130 15.56 -8.64 2.49
N ALA A 131 14.26 -8.39 2.68
CA ALA A 131 13.73 -7.05 2.81
C ALA A 131 14.39 -6.32 4.00
N SER A 132 14.79 -5.08 3.78
CA SER A 132 15.40 -4.20 4.79
C SER A 132 15.24 -2.74 4.37
N SER A 133 15.66 -1.80 5.22
CA SER A 133 15.72 -0.40 4.81
C SER A 133 16.69 -0.22 3.64
N ILE A 134 16.42 0.76 2.77
CA ILE A 134 17.28 1.06 1.61
C ILE A 134 18.75 1.22 2.01
N PRO A 135 19.13 1.99 3.06
CA PRO A 135 20.53 2.13 3.47
C PRO A 135 21.20 0.81 3.86
N GLN A 136 20.47 -0.10 4.52
CA GLN A 136 20.98 -1.41 4.91
C GLN A 136 21.21 -2.30 3.69
N PHE A 137 20.25 -2.32 2.77
CA PHE A 137 20.37 -3.06 1.52
C PHE A 137 21.55 -2.55 0.67
N MET A 138 21.69 -1.22 0.50
CA MET A 138 22.79 -0.62 -0.26
C MET A 138 24.15 -1.00 0.31
N LYS A 139 24.29 -0.99 1.64
CA LYS A 139 25.51 -1.42 2.34
C LYS A 139 25.82 -2.90 2.10
N ALA A 140 24.81 -3.77 2.08
CA ALA A 140 24.97 -5.21 1.92
C ALA A 140 25.21 -5.64 0.47
N SER A 141 24.63 -4.93 -0.49
CA SER A 141 24.68 -5.24 -1.92
C SER A 141 25.85 -4.58 -2.66
N GLY A 142 26.47 -3.54 -2.10
CA GLY A 142 27.62 -2.86 -2.70
C GLY A 142 27.33 -2.24 -4.06
N ASN A 143 26.11 -1.71 -4.26
CA ASN A 143 25.61 -1.16 -5.53
C ASN A 143 25.52 -2.16 -6.69
N ASN A 144 25.54 -3.47 -6.44
CA ASN A 144 25.36 -4.47 -7.48
C ASN A 144 23.97 -4.33 -8.14
N PRO A 145 23.87 -4.03 -9.46
CA PRO A 145 22.59 -3.92 -10.17
C PRO A 145 21.71 -5.18 -10.13
N LEU A 146 22.33 -6.35 -10.02
CA LEU A 146 21.64 -7.65 -9.98
C LEU A 146 21.23 -8.05 -8.56
N ALA A 147 21.58 -7.26 -7.54
CA ALA A 147 21.07 -7.47 -6.19
C ALA A 147 19.62 -6.99 -6.11
N VAL A 148 18.74 -7.84 -5.59
CA VAL A 148 17.32 -7.53 -5.41
C VAL A 148 16.91 -7.86 -3.98
N MET A 149 16.08 -7.02 -3.35
CA MET A 149 15.36 -7.50 -2.16
C MET A 149 14.21 -8.38 -2.65
N TYR A 150 14.24 -9.65 -2.25
CA TYR A 150 13.23 -10.64 -2.60
C TYR A 150 12.29 -10.84 -1.43
N VAL A 151 11.00 -10.63 -1.65
CA VAL A 151 9.98 -10.78 -0.61
C VAL A 151 8.83 -11.63 -1.14
N ASP A 152 8.73 -12.88 -0.70
CA ASP A 152 7.53 -13.71 -0.89
C ASP A 152 6.59 -13.50 0.30
N ARG A 153 5.46 -12.84 0.05
CA ARG A 153 4.45 -12.51 1.06
C ARG A 153 3.33 -13.55 1.12
N GLY A 154 3.37 -14.56 0.26
CA GLY A 154 2.26 -15.48 -0.01
C GLY A 154 1.52 -15.09 -1.30
N PRO A 155 0.60 -14.10 -1.24
CA PRO A 155 -0.22 -13.70 -2.38
C PRO A 155 0.44 -12.69 -3.33
N GLN A 156 1.60 -12.16 -2.95
CA GLN A 156 2.43 -11.29 -3.79
C GLN A 156 3.89 -11.66 -3.55
N ILE A 157 4.66 -11.70 -4.64
CA ILE A 157 6.12 -11.77 -4.60
C ILE A 157 6.64 -10.45 -5.16
N THR A 158 7.57 -9.80 -4.46
CA THR A 158 8.12 -8.51 -4.87
C THR A 158 9.62 -8.63 -5.05
N PHE A 159 10.14 -8.10 -6.16
CA PHE A 159 11.55 -7.83 -6.37
C PHE A 159 11.76 -6.32 -6.26
N GLU A 160 12.50 -5.89 -5.24
CA GLU A 160 12.94 -4.49 -5.12
C GLU A 160 14.29 -4.34 -5.83
N VAL A 161 14.28 -3.69 -6.99
CA VAL A 161 15.43 -3.57 -7.90
C VAL A 161 16.12 -2.22 -7.71
N ILE A 162 16.48 -1.90 -6.46
CA ILE A 162 16.98 -0.57 -6.04
C ILE A 162 18.22 -0.14 -6.84
N ASN A 163 19.15 -1.07 -7.11
CA ASN A 163 20.39 -0.75 -7.83
C ASN A 163 20.23 -0.83 -9.36
N GLY A 164 19.11 -1.33 -9.86
CA GLY A 164 18.93 -1.68 -11.27
C GLY A 164 17.82 -0.92 -11.99
N TYR A 165 17.08 -0.02 -11.32
CA TYR A 165 15.94 0.68 -11.94
C TYR A 165 16.30 1.98 -12.69
N ASP A 166 17.48 2.54 -12.42
CA ASP A 166 18.01 3.76 -13.07
C ASP A 166 19.52 3.62 -13.31
N LEU A 167 19.88 2.72 -14.22
CA LEU A 167 21.27 2.42 -14.54
C LEU A 167 21.86 3.48 -15.47
N SER A 168 23.13 3.84 -15.22
CA SER A 168 23.91 4.58 -16.21
C SER A 168 24.16 3.71 -17.45
N PRO A 169 24.42 4.31 -18.63
CA PRO A 169 24.76 3.56 -19.83
C PRO A 169 25.93 2.57 -19.60
N GLU A 170 26.96 3.00 -18.88
CA GLU A 170 28.15 2.18 -18.59
C GLU A 170 27.84 1.04 -17.62
N ALA A 171 26.90 1.23 -16.70
CA ALA A 171 26.45 0.18 -15.79
C ALA A 171 25.59 -0.86 -16.54
N ALA A 172 24.72 -0.41 -17.45
CA ALA A 172 23.90 -1.27 -18.29
C ALA A 172 24.74 -2.11 -19.27
N GLU A 173 25.75 -1.51 -19.92
CA GLU A 173 26.66 -2.22 -20.86
C GLU A 173 27.49 -3.33 -20.20
N LYS A 174 27.75 -3.22 -18.90
CA LYS A 174 28.48 -4.26 -18.14
C LYS A 174 27.61 -5.48 -17.82
N LEU A 175 26.29 -5.37 -17.97
CA LEU A 175 25.39 -6.50 -17.78
C LEU A 175 25.39 -7.36 -19.05
N GLU A 176 25.40 -8.68 -18.88
CA GLU A 176 25.20 -9.63 -19.99
C GLU A 176 23.75 -9.64 -20.50
N ILE A 177 22.90 -8.76 -19.95
CA ILE A 177 21.46 -8.67 -20.19
C ILE A 177 21.22 -7.35 -20.90
N LYS A 178 20.48 -7.39 -22.02
CA LYS A 178 20.10 -6.18 -22.74
C LYS A 178 19.04 -5.43 -21.94
N VAL A 179 19.42 -4.33 -21.31
CA VAL A 179 18.50 -3.42 -20.62
C VAL A 179 18.04 -2.34 -21.61
N PRO A 180 16.73 -2.18 -21.86
CA PRO A 180 16.24 -1.15 -22.76
C PRO A 180 16.28 0.24 -22.10
N LEU A 181 16.51 1.28 -22.93
CA LEU A 181 16.33 2.67 -22.52
C LEU A 181 14.83 2.98 -22.53
N THR A 182 14.28 3.28 -21.35
CA THR A 182 12.85 3.57 -21.16
C THR A 182 12.72 4.90 -20.44
N HIS A 183 11.96 5.85 -20.97
CA HIS A 183 11.79 7.20 -20.39
C HIS A 183 13.10 7.93 -20.01
N GLY A 184 14.20 7.64 -20.70
CA GLY A 184 15.50 8.28 -20.50
C GLY A 184 16.44 7.58 -19.53
N HIS A 185 16.08 6.42 -18.99
CA HIS A 185 16.90 5.61 -18.07
C HIS A 185 16.92 4.13 -18.45
N TYR A 186 17.97 3.41 -18.04
CA TYR A 186 18.08 1.97 -18.24
C TYR A 186 17.50 1.24 -17.03
N ASP A 187 16.41 0.51 -17.22
CA ASP A 187 15.65 -0.12 -16.13
C ASP A 187 15.63 -1.65 -16.28
N LEU A 188 16.34 -2.34 -15.39
CA LEU A 188 16.43 -3.81 -15.35
C LEU A 188 15.09 -4.48 -15.06
N ARG A 189 14.11 -3.77 -14.47
CA ARG A 189 12.79 -4.33 -14.20
C ARG A 189 12.03 -4.65 -15.48
N ILE A 190 12.23 -3.90 -16.55
CA ILE A 190 11.52 -4.10 -17.82
C ILE A 190 11.78 -5.48 -18.42
N PRO A 191 13.04 -5.90 -18.68
CA PRO A 191 13.28 -7.23 -19.25
C PRO A 191 12.91 -8.35 -18.26
N ILE A 192 13.04 -8.14 -16.94
CA ILE A 192 12.58 -9.12 -15.93
C ILE A 192 11.06 -9.29 -16.03
N LEU A 193 10.32 -8.18 -16.09
CA LEU A 193 8.86 -8.16 -16.23
C LEU A 193 8.43 -8.92 -17.48
N GLU A 194 8.98 -8.57 -18.64
CA GLU A 194 8.62 -9.21 -19.92
C GLU A 194 8.89 -10.72 -19.92
N ARG A 195 10.02 -11.15 -19.33
CA ARG A 195 10.33 -12.58 -19.24
C ARG A 195 9.41 -13.30 -18.27
N ALA A 196 9.12 -12.70 -17.12
CA ALA A 196 8.20 -13.27 -16.15
C ALA A 196 6.78 -13.39 -16.71
N GLU A 197 6.28 -12.38 -17.44
CA GLU A 197 4.98 -12.45 -18.13
C GLU A 197 4.89 -13.66 -19.05
N LYS A 198 5.92 -13.88 -19.86
CA LYS A 198 6.00 -15.05 -20.76
C LYS A 198 5.94 -16.36 -19.99
N LEU A 199 6.75 -16.51 -18.94
CA LEU A 199 6.80 -17.75 -18.13
C LEU A 199 5.49 -18.03 -17.40
N LEU A 200 4.87 -17.00 -16.83
CA LEU A 200 3.58 -17.11 -16.15
C LEU A 200 2.47 -17.52 -17.12
N ALA A 201 2.47 -16.94 -18.33
CA ALA A 201 1.52 -17.27 -19.40
C ALA A 201 1.71 -18.71 -19.92
N GLU A 202 2.94 -19.16 -20.13
CA GLU A 202 3.27 -20.53 -20.54
C GLU A 202 2.73 -21.57 -19.55
N ARG A 203 2.75 -21.25 -18.24
CA ARG A 203 2.23 -22.10 -17.16
C ARG A 203 0.76 -21.83 -16.82
N LYS A 204 0.09 -20.89 -17.51
CA LYS A 204 -1.30 -20.49 -17.29
C LYS A 204 -1.58 -20.09 -15.83
N LEU A 205 -0.64 -19.40 -15.21
CA LEU A 205 -0.78 -18.90 -13.86
C LEU A 205 -1.50 -17.55 -13.89
N PRO A 206 -2.55 -17.32 -13.09
CA PRO A 206 -3.30 -16.06 -13.06
C PRO A 206 -2.56 -15.01 -12.23
N ILE A 207 -1.31 -14.73 -12.60
CA ILE A 207 -0.41 -13.81 -11.92
C ILE A 207 0.00 -12.73 -12.91
N SER A 208 -0.18 -11.47 -12.51
CA SER A 208 0.27 -10.31 -13.27
C SER A 208 1.55 -9.75 -12.65
N PRO A 209 2.64 -9.68 -13.41
CA PRO A 209 3.74 -8.76 -13.13
C PRO A 209 3.26 -7.30 -13.25
N ARG A 210 3.79 -6.41 -12.43
CA ARG A 210 3.53 -4.96 -12.49
C ARG A 210 4.68 -4.17 -11.87
N LEU A 211 5.04 -3.04 -12.47
CA LEU A 211 5.95 -2.10 -11.84
C LEU A 211 5.26 -1.48 -10.61
N GLY A 212 5.90 -1.61 -9.45
CA GLY A 212 5.41 -1.09 -8.17
C GLY A 212 6.30 0.03 -7.66
N GLY A 213 5.71 1.16 -7.28
CA GLY A 213 6.46 2.31 -6.77
C GLY A 213 7.62 2.73 -7.69
N VAL A 214 8.74 3.16 -7.08
CA VAL A 214 9.89 3.68 -7.82
C VAL A 214 10.78 2.57 -8.38
N PHE A 215 10.99 1.49 -7.62
CA PHE A 215 11.99 0.45 -7.93
C PHE A 215 11.48 -0.99 -7.73
N ALA A 216 10.20 -1.21 -7.43
CA ALA A 216 9.66 -2.54 -7.23
C ALA A 216 9.14 -3.14 -8.56
N LEU A 217 9.20 -4.47 -8.62
CA LEU A 217 8.47 -5.30 -9.57
C LEU A 217 7.65 -6.30 -8.75
N ASP A 218 6.34 -6.14 -8.76
CA ASP A 218 5.40 -6.98 -8.04
C ASP A 218 4.84 -8.06 -8.97
N PHE A 219 4.74 -9.26 -8.45
CA PHE A 219 4.03 -10.39 -9.04
C PHE A 219 2.85 -10.67 -8.14
N ALA A 220 1.63 -10.42 -8.60
CA ALA A 220 0.43 -10.56 -7.77
C ALA A 220 -0.69 -11.23 -8.55
N VAL A 221 -1.67 -11.80 -7.85
CA VAL A 221 -2.84 -12.41 -8.49
C VAL A 221 -3.56 -11.40 -9.40
N GLU A 222 -4.04 -11.83 -10.56
CA GLU A 222 -4.72 -10.93 -11.49
C GLU A 222 -5.99 -10.30 -10.89
N GLY A 223 -6.26 -9.06 -11.28
CA GLY A 223 -7.48 -8.32 -10.91
C GLY A 223 -7.47 -7.72 -9.51
N LEU A 224 -6.31 -7.60 -8.88
CA LEU A 224 -6.15 -6.98 -7.56
C LEU A 224 -5.94 -5.47 -7.64
N SER A 225 -6.70 -4.72 -6.86
CA SER A 225 -6.53 -3.29 -6.69
C SER A 225 -7.01 -2.83 -5.31
N LYS A 226 -6.58 -1.63 -4.89
CA LYS A 226 -7.18 -0.96 -3.72
C LYS A 226 -8.69 -0.79 -3.91
N THR A 227 -9.17 -0.58 -5.15
CA THR A 227 -10.60 -0.48 -5.47
C THR A 227 -11.38 -1.73 -5.08
N THR A 228 -10.92 -2.91 -5.51
CA THR A 228 -11.60 -4.17 -5.22
C THR A 228 -11.64 -4.47 -3.74
N SER A 229 -10.55 -4.14 -3.01
CA SER A 229 -10.47 -4.31 -1.56
C SER A 229 -11.48 -3.43 -0.81
N VAL A 230 -11.51 -2.13 -1.15
CA VAL A 230 -12.42 -1.17 -0.52
C VAL A 230 -13.87 -1.54 -0.80
N LYS A 231 -14.23 -1.85 -2.05
CA LYS A 231 -15.59 -2.29 -2.39
C LYS A 231 -16.01 -3.51 -1.57
N HIS A 232 -15.14 -4.51 -1.49
CA HIS A 232 -15.43 -5.73 -0.72
C HIS A 232 -15.77 -5.42 0.74
N VAL A 233 -15.03 -4.51 1.38
CA VAL A 233 -15.28 -4.14 2.79
C VAL A 233 -16.51 -3.25 2.95
N VAL A 234 -16.62 -2.18 2.17
CA VAL A 234 -17.69 -1.19 2.29
C VAL A 234 -19.07 -1.80 1.95
N ASP A 235 -19.11 -2.77 1.04
CA ASP A 235 -20.35 -3.45 0.70
C ASP A 235 -20.73 -4.58 1.68
N ASN A 236 -19.80 -5.03 2.52
CA ASN A 236 -19.98 -6.17 3.41
C ASN A 236 -20.30 -5.74 4.86
N GLU A 237 -21.59 -5.74 5.17
CA GLU A 237 -22.12 -5.35 6.48
C GLU A 237 -21.51 -6.13 7.65
N LYS A 238 -21.17 -7.42 7.47
CA LYS A 238 -20.59 -8.23 8.55
C LYS A 238 -19.18 -7.75 8.90
N ILE A 239 -18.39 -7.36 7.89
CA ILE A 239 -17.04 -6.81 8.11
C ILE A 239 -17.15 -5.45 8.79
N LEU A 240 -18.00 -4.55 8.29
CA LEU A 240 -18.18 -3.22 8.88
C LEU A 240 -18.65 -3.29 10.34
N ARG A 241 -19.64 -4.13 10.63
CA ARG A 241 -20.11 -4.33 12.01
C ARG A 241 -19.00 -4.85 12.93
N SER A 242 -18.08 -5.65 12.42
CA SER A 242 -16.96 -6.19 13.22
C SER A 242 -15.99 -5.11 13.72
N ILE A 243 -15.90 -3.98 13.02
CA ILE A 243 -15.10 -2.81 13.41
C ILE A 243 -15.95 -1.69 14.05
N GLY A 244 -17.22 -1.97 14.33
CA GLY A 244 -18.16 -1.01 14.94
C GLY A 244 -18.62 0.08 13.99
N VAL A 245 -18.62 -0.17 12.68
CA VAL A 245 -19.14 0.73 11.65
C VAL A 245 -20.46 0.19 11.12
N ASP A 246 -21.47 1.06 11.02
CA ASP A 246 -22.74 0.73 10.40
C ASP A 246 -22.71 1.04 8.91
N LYS A 247 -23.22 0.13 8.07
CA LYS A 247 -23.20 0.29 6.61
C LYS A 247 -24.00 1.51 6.17
N ASP A 248 -25.15 1.74 6.79
CA ASP A 248 -26.02 2.87 6.45
C ASP A 248 -25.35 4.23 6.75
N SER A 249 -24.46 4.28 7.74
CA SER A 249 -23.69 5.50 8.05
C SER A 249 -22.76 5.91 6.92
N LEU A 250 -22.28 4.95 6.12
CA LEU A 250 -21.35 5.19 5.00
C LEU A 250 -22.05 5.72 3.74
N THR A 251 -23.40 5.77 3.72
CA THR A 251 -24.14 6.44 2.65
C THR A 251 -23.96 7.97 2.68
N ASN A 252 -23.54 8.52 3.82
CA ASN A 252 -23.12 9.91 3.94
C ASN A 252 -21.63 10.02 3.57
N PRO A 253 -21.26 10.76 2.51
CA PRO A 253 -19.85 10.90 2.11
C PRO A 253 -18.94 11.46 3.21
N ASN A 254 -19.47 12.24 4.16
CA ASN A 254 -18.69 12.79 5.27
C ASN A 254 -18.38 11.77 6.38
N ALA A 255 -18.99 10.58 6.35
CA ALA A 255 -18.66 9.50 7.29
C ALA A 255 -17.41 8.71 6.87
N LEU A 256 -16.92 8.94 5.65
CA LEU A 256 -15.71 8.36 5.10
C LEU A 256 -14.67 9.44 4.86
N GLU A 257 -13.40 9.07 5.00
CA GLU A 257 -12.28 9.90 4.57
C GLU A 257 -11.16 9.01 4.03
N ILE A 258 -10.46 9.49 3.00
CA ILE A 258 -9.34 8.78 2.39
C ILE A 258 -8.04 9.55 2.67
N TRP A 259 -7.02 8.85 3.15
CA TRP A 259 -5.66 9.39 3.32
C TRP A 259 -4.70 8.63 2.41
N GLY A 260 -3.94 9.37 1.60
CA GLY A 260 -2.94 8.80 0.70
C GLY A 260 -1.88 9.83 0.33
N ASP A 261 -0.92 9.41 -0.49
CA ASP A 261 0.18 10.24 -0.94
C ASP A 261 0.38 10.20 -2.47
N LYS A 262 -0.42 9.41 -3.21
CA LYS A 262 -0.32 9.29 -4.67
C LYS A 262 -1.69 9.15 -5.34
N PHE A 263 -2.27 10.26 -5.78
CA PHE A 263 -3.56 10.33 -6.49
C PHE A 263 -3.44 10.67 -7.99
N SER A 264 -2.30 11.19 -8.46
CA SER A 264 -2.09 11.56 -9.87
C SER A 264 -2.39 10.42 -10.86
N VAL A 265 -3.22 10.67 -11.87
CA VAL A 265 -3.49 9.72 -12.96
C VAL A 265 -2.31 9.63 -13.93
N ILE A 266 -1.51 10.70 -14.05
CA ILE A 266 -0.37 10.78 -14.96
C ILE A 266 0.82 10.02 -14.39
N ARG A 267 1.04 10.11 -13.08
CA ARG A 267 2.17 9.48 -12.38
C ARG A 267 1.83 8.12 -11.79
N GLY A 268 0.69 7.54 -12.19
CA GLY A 268 0.29 6.19 -11.80
C GLY A 268 -0.10 6.03 -10.33
N GLY A 269 -0.56 7.10 -9.66
CA GLY A 269 -0.84 7.13 -8.23
C GLY A 269 -1.87 6.11 -7.76
N ALA A 270 -1.43 5.13 -6.96
CA ALA A 270 -2.22 3.96 -6.61
C ALA A 270 -3.38 4.26 -5.63
N ASP A 271 -3.36 5.39 -4.92
CA ASP A 271 -4.37 5.74 -3.92
C ASP A 271 -5.69 6.23 -4.53
N ARG A 272 -5.64 6.74 -5.77
CA ARG A 272 -6.85 7.09 -6.54
C ARG A 272 -7.83 5.94 -6.64
N HIS A 273 -7.32 4.70 -6.63
CA HIS A 273 -8.13 3.50 -6.69
C HIS A 273 -9.02 3.31 -5.44
N MET A 274 -8.67 3.90 -4.29
CA MET A 274 -9.57 3.96 -3.13
C MET A 274 -10.76 4.88 -3.40
N CYS A 275 -10.54 6.03 -4.06
CA CYS A 275 -11.60 6.96 -4.44
C CYS A 275 -12.61 6.31 -5.39
N GLU A 276 -12.14 5.55 -6.39
CA GLU A 276 -12.98 4.82 -7.36
C GLU A 276 -13.91 3.77 -6.72
N ALA A 277 -13.68 3.42 -5.46
CA ALA A 277 -14.48 2.45 -4.72
C ALA A 277 -15.65 3.05 -3.92
N VAL A 278 -15.69 4.37 -3.76
CA VAL A 278 -16.66 5.06 -2.90
C VAL A 278 -17.35 6.20 -3.65
N ASP A 279 -18.29 6.89 -2.99
CA ASP A 279 -18.94 8.08 -3.56
C ASP A 279 -17.88 9.15 -3.89
N PRO A 280 -17.87 9.75 -5.10
CA PRO A 280 -16.88 10.75 -5.50
C PRO A 280 -16.81 11.99 -4.58
N LYS A 281 -17.85 12.23 -3.78
CA LYS A 281 -17.90 13.34 -2.81
C LYS A 281 -17.14 13.04 -1.51
N VAL A 282 -16.78 11.77 -1.25
CA VAL A 282 -15.93 11.41 -0.11
C VAL A 282 -14.64 12.19 -0.19
N ARG A 283 -14.29 12.88 0.90
CA ARG A 283 -13.06 13.66 0.96
C ARG A 283 -11.85 12.73 0.95
N ALA A 284 -10.96 12.97 0.00
CA ALA A 284 -9.63 12.39 -0.04
C ALA A 284 -8.59 13.50 0.17
N ILE A 285 -7.63 13.24 1.04
CA ILE A 285 -6.53 14.16 1.33
C ILE A 285 -5.25 13.52 0.83
N ASP A 286 -4.59 14.23 -0.09
CA ASP A 286 -3.26 13.93 -0.56
C ASP A 286 -2.24 14.65 0.31
N PHE A 287 -1.43 13.89 1.03
CA PHE A 287 -0.39 14.45 1.89
C PHE A 287 0.91 14.74 1.13
N ARG A 288 1.03 14.33 -0.14
CA ARG A 288 2.12 14.71 -1.04
C ARG A 288 1.75 15.97 -1.80
N ILE A 289 2.76 16.77 -2.14
CA ILE A 289 2.60 17.88 -3.09
C ILE A 289 2.47 17.30 -4.50
N GLU A 290 1.25 17.03 -4.92
CA GLU A 290 0.91 16.70 -6.31
C GLU A 290 0.21 17.88 -7.01
N ASN A 291 0.18 17.85 -8.34
CA ASN A 291 -0.56 18.84 -9.12
C ASN A 291 -2.05 18.42 -9.17
N PRO A 292 -3.00 19.22 -8.63
CA PRO A 292 -4.42 18.87 -8.63
C PRO A 292 -5.03 18.69 -10.03
N GLU A 293 -4.43 19.29 -11.07
CA GLU A 293 -4.86 19.08 -12.46
C GLU A 293 -4.59 17.64 -12.95
N GLU A 294 -3.72 16.90 -12.28
CA GLU A 294 -3.43 15.49 -12.57
C GLU A 294 -4.40 14.54 -11.86
N PHE A 295 -5.34 15.03 -11.04
CA PHE A 295 -6.29 14.19 -10.32
C PHE A 295 -7.47 13.75 -11.18
N LEU A 296 -8.10 12.64 -10.77
CA LEU A 296 -9.26 12.11 -11.47
C LEU A 296 -10.45 13.11 -11.40
N PRO A 297 -10.99 13.60 -12.54
CA PRO A 297 -12.03 14.61 -12.52
C PRO A 297 -13.31 14.14 -11.83
N GLY A 298 -13.93 15.04 -11.05
CA GLY A 298 -15.20 14.79 -10.35
C GLY A 298 -15.07 14.16 -8.96
N TYR A 299 -13.85 13.84 -8.53
CA TYR A 299 -13.58 13.34 -7.18
C TYR A 299 -13.13 14.48 -6.25
N ASN A 300 -13.53 14.41 -4.98
CA ASN A 300 -13.17 15.37 -3.93
C ASN A 300 -11.77 15.06 -3.36
N ILE A 301 -10.73 15.22 -4.19
CA ILE A 301 -9.33 15.04 -3.82
C ILE A 301 -8.73 16.42 -3.55
N GLN A 302 -8.14 16.61 -2.37
CA GLN A 302 -7.55 17.87 -1.93
C GLN A 302 -6.10 17.62 -1.52
N VAL A 303 -5.19 18.49 -1.97
CA VAL A 303 -3.80 18.49 -1.48
C VAL A 303 -3.78 19.12 -0.10
N TRP A 304 -3.14 18.47 0.86
CA TRP A 304 -2.91 18.99 2.21
C TRP A 304 -2.23 20.36 2.14
N ASP A 305 -2.80 21.33 2.86
CA ASP A 305 -2.40 22.73 2.81
C ASP A 305 -1.67 23.22 4.07
N GLY A 306 -1.24 22.30 4.94
CA GLY A 306 -0.36 22.60 6.07
C GLY A 306 1.10 22.79 5.69
N ASP A 307 1.95 23.03 6.69
CA ASP A 307 3.37 23.34 6.50
C ASP A 307 4.21 22.11 6.14
N LYS A 308 3.73 20.92 6.49
CA LYS A 308 4.43 19.65 6.33
C LYS A 308 3.68 18.69 5.41
N HIS A 309 4.38 17.69 4.90
CA HIS A 309 3.85 16.73 3.93
C HIS A 309 4.17 15.29 4.33
N LEU A 310 3.55 14.33 3.63
CA LEU A 310 3.66 12.89 3.86
C LEU A 310 3.30 12.57 5.32
N GLN A 311 4.09 11.72 6.00
CA GLN A 311 3.81 11.29 7.37
C GLN A 311 3.80 12.46 8.36
N GLU A 312 4.64 13.47 8.13
CA GLU A 312 4.65 14.65 8.99
C GLU A 312 3.45 15.56 8.76
N GLY A 313 2.96 15.65 7.53
CA GLY A 313 1.70 16.32 7.19
C GLY A 313 0.49 15.60 7.79
N LEU A 314 0.48 14.26 7.78
CA LEU A 314 -0.53 13.49 8.51
C LEU A 314 -0.51 13.79 10.00
N LEU A 315 0.68 13.84 10.60
CA LEU A 315 0.82 14.16 12.02
C LEU A 315 0.29 15.56 12.33
N GLU A 316 0.60 16.54 11.50
CA GLU A 316 0.08 17.92 11.60
C GLU A 316 -1.45 17.93 11.52
N TYR A 317 -2.03 17.28 10.51
CA TYR A 317 -3.47 17.15 10.34
C TYR A 317 -4.15 16.49 11.56
N LEU A 318 -3.59 15.38 12.06
CA LEU A 318 -4.13 14.70 13.24
C LEU A 318 -4.08 15.58 14.50
N GLN A 319 -3.02 16.37 14.67
CA GLN A 319 -2.85 17.27 15.80
C GLN A 319 -3.79 18.48 15.75
N SER A 320 -4.18 18.93 14.55
CA SER A 320 -5.17 20.01 14.33
C SER A 320 -6.56 19.69 14.93
N ARG A 321 -6.86 18.41 15.19
CA ARG A 321 -8.09 18.00 15.89
C ARG A 321 -8.22 18.67 17.26
N LYS A 322 -7.11 18.88 17.97
CA LYS A 322 -7.10 19.42 19.34
C LYS A 322 -7.38 20.93 19.35
N THR A 323 -6.85 21.67 18.38
CA THR A 323 -7.06 23.12 18.26
C THR A 323 -8.50 23.47 17.86
N GLY A 324 -9.21 22.56 17.18
CA GLY A 324 -10.64 22.71 16.89
C GLY A 324 -11.56 22.55 18.11
N LEU A 325 -11.18 21.71 19.07
CA LEU A 325 -12.00 21.43 20.26
C LEU A 325 -11.95 22.57 21.27
N GLU A 326 -10.80 23.22 21.46
CA GLU A 326 -10.63 24.36 22.39
C GLU A 326 -11.41 25.62 21.98
N ASN A 327 -11.79 25.75 20.71
CA ASN A 327 -12.59 26.88 20.20
C ASN A 327 -14.11 26.65 20.28
N THR A 328 -14.54 25.51 20.83
CA THR A 328 -15.98 25.14 20.96
C THR A 328 -16.43 24.89 22.40
N SER A 329 -15.55 25.10 23.38
CA SER A 329 -15.80 25.00 24.82
C SER A 329 -15.88 26.38 25.48
#